data_AF-A0A6C0J2X1-F1
#
_entry.id   AF-A0A6C0J2X1-F1
#
_cell.length_a   1.000
_cell.length_b   1.000
_cell.length_c   1.000
_cell.angle_alpha   90.00
_cell.angle_beta   90.00
_cell.angle_gamma   90.00
#
_symmetry.space_group_name_H-M   'P 1'
#
loop_
_entity.id
_entity.type
_entity.pdbx_description
1 polymer ?
#
loop_
_entity_poly.entity_id
_entity_poly.type
_entity_poly.pdbx_seq_one_letter_code
_entity_poly.pdbx_strand_id
1 'polypeptide(L)'
;MCYDSNASLRSLIYGVLGSALLYSTLPELAIYILFICIMQIFDYIFWINPYKNDINYYSTKLAMISNLLQPIVWALCIVYIGKKKLLSIEKILLIIYIIIIILYSVYHWNNVNYTLVRKESYPGLYWEWTSNDKIGINYWVSLYIIIIGLLAYNHIIFPYNIGIILLLISSFIISYNNYYRASSTGRMWCKNIPYAYFISGLFIFIYSLF
;
A
#
# COMPACT_ATOMS: atom_id res chain seq x y z
N MET A 1 3.35 5.96 -7.64
CA MET A 1 2.71 4.80 -8.26
C MET A 1 3.50 4.32 -9.46
N CYS A 2 3.07 3.27 -10.15
CA CYS A 2 3.87 2.65 -11.21
C CYS A 2 4.21 3.63 -12.36
N TYR A 3 5.31 3.33 -13.08
CA TYR A 3 5.86 4.18 -14.14
C TYR A 3 5.10 4.06 -15.46
N ASP A 4 4.47 2.91 -15.70
CA ASP A 4 3.71 2.59 -16.90
C ASP A 4 2.76 1.40 -16.63
N SER A 5 1.92 1.08 -17.61
CA SER A 5 0.97 -0.04 -17.54
C SER A 5 1.67 -1.40 -17.38
N ASN A 6 2.80 -1.62 -18.06
CA ASN A 6 3.55 -2.88 -18.00
C ASN A 6 4.21 -3.08 -16.63
N ALA A 7 4.72 -2.02 -16.01
CA ALA A 7 5.25 -2.03 -14.66
C ALA A 7 4.13 -2.36 -13.66
N SER A 8 2.93 -1.79 -13.84
CA SER A 8 1.75 -2.08 -13.03
C SER A 8 1.37 -3.56 -13.10
N LEU A 9 1.30 -4.11 -14.31
CA LEU A 9 0.97 -5.52 -14.51
C LEU A 9 2.03 -6.46 -13.93
N ARG A 10 3.32 -6.19 -14.15
CA ARG A 10 4.41 -6.99 -13.56
C ARG A 10 4.38 -6.95 -12.05
N SER A 11 4.21 -5.76 -11.48
CA SER A 11 4.09 -5.52 -10.03
C SER A 11 2.93 -6.34 -9.43
N LEU A 12 1.77 -6.37 -10.09
CA LEU A 12 0.64 -7.21 -9.71
C LEU A 12 0.99 -8.71 -9.77
N ILE A 13 1.56 -9.19 -10.88
CA ILE A 13 1.89 -10.62 -11.07
C ILE A 13 2.86 -11.12 -9.99
N TYR A 14 3.99 -10.42 -9.79
CA TYR A 14 4.95 -10.81 -8.75
C TYR A 14 4.36 -10.70 -7.35
N GLY A 15 3.48 -9.73 -7.12
CA GLY A 15 2.76 -9.57 -5.87
C GLY A 15 1.84 -10.75 -5.55
N VAL A 16 1.06 -11.18 -6.54
CA VAL A 16 0.17 -12.35 -6.43
C VAL A 16 0.99 -13.63 -6.20
N LEU A 17 2.05 -13.85 -6.99
CA LEU A 17 2.91 -15.02 -6.83
C LEU A 17 3.62 -15.03 -5.47
N GLY A 18 4.16 -13.89 -5.04
CA GLY A 18 4.79 -13.76 -3.73
C GLY A 18 3.82 -14.00 -2.59
N SER A 19 2.59 -13.49 -2.71
CA SER A 19 1.52 -13.74 -1.73
C SER A 19 1.15 -15.22 -1.67
N ALA A 20 1.01 -15.89 -2.82
CA ALA A 20 0.71 -17.32 -2.88
C ALA A 20 1.81 -18.16 -2.22
N LEU A 21 3.08 -17.84 -2.47
CA LEU A 21 4.22 -18.52 -1.83
C LEU A 21 4.28 -18.28 -0.31
N LEU A 22 3.93 -17.08 0.16
CA LEU A 22 3.88 -16.75 1.58
C LEU A 22 2.70 -17.38 2.31
N TYR A 23 1.64 -17.75 1.61
CA TYR A 23 0.38 -18.17 2.24
C TYR A 23 0.53 -19.40 3.14
N SER A 24 1.40 -20.35 2.79
CA SER A 24 1.63 -21.56 3.59
C SER A 24 2.34 -21.29 4.92
N THR A 25 3.05 -20.17 5.05
CA THR A 25 3.91 -19.87 6.20
C THR A 25 3.42 -18.69 7.03
N LEU A 26 2.96 -17.62 6.37
CA LEU A 26 2.44 -16.40 6.99
C LEU A 26 1.14 -15.98 6.29
N PRO A 27 0.03 -16.71 6.50
CA PRO A 27 -1.21 -16.51 5.75
C PRO A 27 -1.83 -15.12 5.95
N GLU A 28 -1.74 -14.55 7.15
CA GLU A 28 -2.21 -13.20 7.40
C GLU A 28 -1.47 -12.17 6.55
N LEU A 29 -0.14 -12.29 6.48
CA LEU A 29 0.73 -11.39 5.73
C LEU A 29 0.52 -11.58 4.23
N ALA A 30 0.40 -12.81 3.77
CA ALA A 30 0.12 -13.15 2.37
C ALA A 30 -1.17 -12.48 1.87
N ILE A 31 -2.27 -12.59 2.63
CA ILE A 31 -3.55 -11.96 2.26
C ILE A 31 -3.43 -10.44 2.25
N TYR A 32 -2.74 -9.86 3.23
CA TYR A 32 -2.52 -8.41 3.28
C TYR A 32 -1.68 -7.91 2.09
N ILE A 33 -0.60 -8.61 1.74
CA ILE A 33 0.23 -8.27 0.57
C ILE A 33 -0.60 -8.38 -0.70
N LEU A 34 -1.42 -9.43 -0.85
CA LEU A 34 -2.32 -9.57 -1.98
C LEU A 34 -3.25 -8.36 -2.11
N PHE A 35 -3.83 -7.91 -1.00
CA PHE A 35 -4.66 -6.71 -0.97
C PHE A 35 -3.90 -5.45 -1.41
N ILE A 36 -2.67 -5.24 -0.93
CA ILE A 36 -1.83 -4.13 -1.39
C ILE A 36 -1.56 -4.25 -2.89
N CYS A 37 -1.25 -5.44 -3.39
CA CYS A 37 -0.90 -5.65 -4.80
C CYS A 37 -2.09 -5.46 -5.73
N ILE A 38 -3.33 -5.67 -5.27
CA ILE A 38 -4.54 -5.33 -6.04
C ILE A 38 -4.60 -3.83 -6.37
N MET A 39 -3.93 -2.96 -5.61
CA MET A 39 -3.82 -1.54 -5.96
C MET A 39 -3.21 -1.29 -7.34
N GLN A 40 -2.41 -2.23 -7.86
CA GLN A 40 -1.71 -2.08 -9.13
C GLN A 40 -2.67 -2.26 -10.31
N ILE A 41 -3.85 -2.84 -10.06
CA ILE A 41 -4.96 -2.86 -11.02
C ILE A 41 -5.44 -1.44 -11.28
N PHE A 42 -5.61 -0.62 -10.24
CA PHE A 42 -6.02 0.77 -10.43
C PHE A 42 -4.98 1.57 -11.21
N ASP A 43 -3.69 1.40 -10.89
CA ASP A 43 -2.59 1.99 -11.66
C ASP A 43 -2.66 1.61 -13.14
N TYR A 44 -2.82 0.32 -13.43
CA TYR A 44 -2.97 -0.17 -14.80
C TYR A 44 -4.16 0.51 -15.50
N ILE A 45 -5.33 0.56 -14.84
CA ILE A 45 -6.55 1.20 -15.37
C ILE A 45 -6.30 2.68 -15.68
N PHE A 46 -5.61 3.42 -14.81
CA PHE A 46 -5.29 4.83 -15.05
C PHE A 46 -4.36 5.02 -16.26
N TRP A 47 -3.42 4.10 -16.49
CA TRP A 47 -2.55 4.15 -17.67
C TRP A 47 -3.29 3.90 -18.99
N ILE A 48 -4.26 2.98 -19.00
CA ILE A 48 -5.06 2.70 -20.19
C ILE A 48 -6.26 3.65 -20.37
N ASN A 49 -6.63 4.39 -19.31
CA ASN A 49 -7.67 5.44 -19.33
C ASN A 49 -7.08 6.78 -18.86
N PRO A 50 -6.16 7.41 -19.61
CA PRO A 50 -5.41 8.58 -19.15
C PRO A 50 -6.24 9.87 -19.12
N TYR A 51 -7.41 9.88 -19.77
CA TYR A 51 -8.30 11.04 -19.89
C TYR A 51 -9.49 10.97 -18.94
N LYS A 52 -10.21 12.09 -18.81
CA LYS A 52 -11.45 12.16 -18.03
C LYS A 52 -12.52 11.31 -18.70
N ASN A 53 -12.83 10.17 -18.09
CA ASN A 53 -13.95 9.31 -18.47
C ASN A 53 -14.51 8.64 -17.20
N ASP A 54 -15.65 7.97 -17.34
CA ASP A 54 -16.35 7.35 -16.21
C ASP A 54 -15.49 6.27 -15.54
N ILE A 55 -14.75 5.48 -16.32
CA ILE A 55 -13.85 4.44 -15.83
C ILE A 55 -12.79 5.05 -14.90
N ASN A 56 -12.15 6.14 -15.34
CA ASN A 56 -11.15 6.86 -14.55
C ASN A 56 -11.78 7.44 -13.28
N TYR A 57 -12.96 8.07 -13.39
CA TYR A 57 -13.69 8.63 -12.25
C TYR A 57 -13.95 7.60 -11.16
N TYR A 58 -14.61 6.48 -11.50
CA TYR A 58 -14.93 5.44 -10.55
C TYR A 58 -13.67 4.77 -9.99
N SER A 59 -12.66 4.53 -10.84
CA SER A 59 -11.39 3.94 -10.42
C SER A 59 -10.64 4.85 -9.45
N THR A 60 -10.67 6.17 -9.63
CA THR A 60 -10.08 7.14 -8.69
C THR A 60 -10.73 7.04 -7.31
N LYS A 61 -12.07 7.00 -7.24
CA LYS A 61 -12.78 6.87 -5.96
C LYS A 61 -12.46 5.54 -5.27
N LEU A 62 -12.51 4.43 -6.02
CA LEU A 62 -12.25 3.09 -5.49
C LEU A 62 -10.78 2.92 -5.05
N ALA A 63 -9.83 3.46 -5.81
CA ALA A 63 -8.42 3.42 -5.46
C ALA A 63 -8.14 4.20 -4.17
N MET A 64 -8.72 5.39 -4.03
CA MET A 64 -8.58 6.18 -2.80
C MET A 64 -9.06 5.41 -1.57
N ILE A 65 -10.26 4.82 -1.63
CA ILE A 65 -10.81 4.03 -0.52
C ILE A 65 -9.97 2.78 -0.26
N SER A 66 -9.64 2.00 -1.30
CA SER A 66 -8.82 0.79 -1.17
C SER A 66 -7.45 1.08 -0.54
N ASN A 67 -6.83 2.21 -0.90
CA ASN A 67 -5.56 2.64 -0.32
C ASN A 67 -5.69 2.94 1.19
N LEU A 68 -6.72 3.69 1.58
CA LEU A 68 -6.95 4.07 2.98
C LEU A 68 -7.38 2.88 3.86
N LEU A 69 -7.93 1.83 3.27
CA LEU A 69 -8.33 0.61 3.98
C LEU A 69 -7.15 -0.29 4.34
N GLN A 70 -5.95 -0.08 3.79
CA GLN A 70 -4.80 -1.00 3.98
C GLN A 70 -4.50 -1.32 5.47
N PRO A 71 -4.41 -0.35 6.41
CA PRO A 71 -4.16 -0.69 7.83
C PRO A 71 -5.30 -1.42 8.52
N ILE A 72 -6.54 -1.15 8.09
CA ILE A 72 -7.72 -1.84 8.61
C ILE A 72 -7.70 -3.28 8.14
N VAL A 73 -7.45 -3.52 6.85
CA VAL A 73 -7.30 -4.87 6.30
C VAL A 73 -6.15 -5.60 6.99
N TRP A 74 -5.04 -4.93 7.29
CA TRP A 74 -3.93 -5.55 8.01
C TRP A 74 -4.34 -6.05 9.39
N ALA A 75 -4.99 -5.18 10.18
CA ALA A 75 -5.52 -5.52 11.49
C ALA A 75 -6.55 -6.66 11.42
N LEU A 76 -7.43 -6.67 10.42
CA LEU A 76 -8.39 -7.75 10.19
C LEU A 76 -7.69 -9.07 9.86
N CYS A 77 -6.64 -9.06 9.04
CA CYS A 77 -5.87 -10.27 8.73
C CYS A 77 -5.22 -10.85 9.99
N ILE A 78 -4.63 -10.01 10.85
CA ILE A 78 -4.04 -10.45 12.12
C ILE A 78 -5.09 -11.12 13.02
N VAL A 79 -6.28 -10.52 13.14
CA VAL A 79 -7.35 -11.02 14.03
C VAL A 79 -8.03 -12.26 13.48
N TYR A 80 -8.44 -12.24 12.21
CA TYR A 80 -9.30 -13.28 11.65
C TYR A 80 -8.55 -14.43 11.00
N ILE A 81 -7.39 -14.16 10.39
CA ILE A 81 -6.55 -15.17 9.75
C ILE A 81 -5.49 -15.66 10.75
N GLY A 82 -4.73 -14.73 11.32
CA GLY A 82 -3.69 -15.04 12.31
C GLY A 82 -4.24 -15.48 13.67
N LYS A 83 -5.54 -15.29 13.94
CA LYS A 83 -6.19 -15.57 15.25
C LYS A 83 -5.53 -14.89 16.44
N LYS A 84 -4.84 -13.75 16.20
CA LYS A 84 -4.11 -12.99 17.21
C LYS A 84 -4.98 -11.86 17.79
N LYS A 85 -4.71 -11.49 19.03
CA LYS A 85 -5.38 -10.34 19.68
C LYS A 85 -4.52 -9.09 19.51
N LEU A 86 -5.13 -8.01 19.05
CA LEU A 86 -4.47 -6.70 19.03
C LEU A 86 -4.26 -6.18 20.46
N LEU A 87 -3.12 -5.53 20.67
CA LEU A 87 -2.78 -4.83 21.90
C LEU A 87 -3.65 -3.58 22.07
N SER A 88 -3.81 -3.11 23.31
CA SER A 88 -4.64 -1.93 23.60
C SER A 88 -4.17 -0.68 22.87
N ILE A 89 -2.86 -0.46 22.79
CA ILE A 89 -2.29 0.69 22.07
C ILE A 89 -2.59 0.63 20.57
N GLU A 90 -2.55 -0.56 19.95
CA GLU A 90 -2.84 -0.76 18.54
C GLU A 90 -4.31 -0.47 18.22
N LYS A 91 -5.22 -0.92 19.10
CA LYS A 91 -6.65 -0.63 18.97
C LYS A 91 -6.93 0.87 19.04
N ILE A 92 -6.33 1.57 20.00
CA ILE A 92 -6.49 3.02 20.16
C ILE A 92 -5.98 3.74 18.91
N LEU A 93 -4.77 3.39 18.43
CA LEU A 93 -4.21 3.99 17.22
C LEU A 93 -5.06 3.70 15.98
N LEU A 94 -5.61 2.49 15.85
CA LEU A 94 -6.49 2.14 14.74
C LEU A 94 -7.80 2.93 14.77
N ILE A 95 -8.38 3.18 15.95
CA ILE A 95 -9.58 4.03 16.10
C ILE A 95 -9.26 5.48 15.67
N ILE A 96 -8.13 6.02 16.14
CA ILE A 96 -7.66 7.36 15.76
C ILE A 96 -7.48 7.43 14.23
N TYR A 97 -6.86 6.42 13.64
CA TYR A 97 -6.67 6.33 12.19
C TYR A 97 -8.01 6.28 11.45
N ILE A 98 -8.97 5.48 11.89
CA ILE A 98 -10.30 5.38 11.29
C ILE A 98 -10.99 6.75 11.26
N ILE A 99 -10.94 7.51 12.37
CA ILE A 99 -11.52 8.85 12.42
C ILE A 99 -10.84 9.78 11.41
N ILE A 100 -9.51 9.77 11.35
CA ILE A 100 -8.73 10.60 10.44
C ILE A 100 -9.04 10.26 8.97
N ILE A 101 -9.08 8.97 8.60
CA ILE A 101 -9.35 8.59 7.21
C ILE A 101 -10.79 8.87 6.80
N ILE A 102 -11.77 8.86 7.72
CA ILE A 102 -13.15 9.24 7.41
C ILE A 102 -13.19 10.73 7.06
N LEU A 103 -12.61 11.59 7.91
CA LEU A 103 -12.55 13.03 7.66
C LEU A 103 -11.80 13.33 6.35
N TYR A 104 -10.66 12.66 6.14
CA TYR A 104 -9.86 12.76 4.93
C TYR A 104 -10.63 12.32 3.69
N SER A 105 -11.34 11.18 3.77
CA SER A 105 -12.16 10.67 2.67
C SER A 105 -13.28 11.64 2.32
N VAL A 106 -14.01 12.18 3.30
CA VAL A 106 -15.09 13.17 3.05
C VAL A 106 -14.54 14.42 2.35
N TYR A 107 -13.41 14.95 2.82
CA TYR A 107 -12.78 16.10 2.20
C TYR A 107 -12.36 15.82 0.75
N HIS A 108 -11.67 14.70 0.49
CA HIS A 108 -11.20 14.37 -0.85
C HIS A 108 -12.31 13.85 -1.78
N TRP A 109 -13.41 13.31 -1.24
CA TRP A 109 -14.52 12.80 -2.03
C TRP A 109 -15.15 13.87 -2.92
N ASN A 110 -15.21 15.11 -2.44
CA ASN A 110 -15.78 16.22 -3.22
C ASN A 110 -14.74 16.92 -4.11
N ASN A 111 -13.45 16.79 -3.78
CA ASN A 111 -12.37 17.57 -4.41
C ASN A 111 -11.54 16.79 -5.43
N VAL A 112 -11.48 15.46 -5.34
CA VAL A 112 -10.64 14.61 -6.20
C VAL A 112 -11.52 13.71 -7.04
N ASN A 113 -11.62 13.99 -8.33
CA ASN A 113 -12.55 13.29 -9.22
C ASN A 113 -11.87 12.36 -10.22
N TYR A 114 -10.62 12.63 -10.60
CA TYR A 114 -9.93 11.88 -11.65
C TYR A 114 -8.47 11.68 -11.29
N THR A 115 -7.83 10.69 -11.90
CA THR A 115 -6.38 10.46 -11.80
C THR A 115 -5.84 10.42 -13.21
N LEU A 116 -5.33 11.56 -13.66
CA LEU A 116 -4.94 11.78 -15.04
C LEU A 116 -3.44 11.55 -15.21
N VAL A 117 -3.07 10.95 -16.34
CA VAL A 117 -1.66 10.83 -16.75
C VAL A 117 -1.26 12.13 -17.45
N ARG A 118 -0.50 12.99 -16.77
CA ARG A 118 -0.03 14.28 -17.29
C ARG A 118 1.50 14.36 -17.32
N LYS A 119 2.06 15.46 -17.83
CA LYS A 119 3.52 15.70 -17.76
C LYS A 119 4.03 15.69 -16.33
N GLU A 120 3.23 16.15 -15.35
CA GLU A 120 3.57 16.08 -13.93
C GLU A 120 3.55 14.65 -13.37
N SER A 121 2.90 13.71 -14.08
CA SER A 121 2.95 12.27 -13.79
C SER A 121 4.22 11.62 -14.32
N TYR A 122 5.18 12.35 -14.90
CA TYR A 122 6.48 11.79 -15.25
C TYR A 122 7.44 11.92 -14.04
N PRO A 123 8.19 10.86 -13.66
CA PRO A 123 8.31 9.56 -14.34
C PRO A 123 7.23 8.52 -13.94
N GLY A 124 6.34 8.77 -12.99
CA GLY A 124 5.31 7.78 -12.62
C GLY A 124 4.01 8.38 -12.09
N LEU A 125 2.96 7.57 -12.10
CA LEU A 125 1.59 8.03 -11.88
C LEU A 125 1.44 8.85 -10.58
N TYR A 126 0.67 9.93 -10.69
CA TYR A 126 0.42 10.91 -9.63
C TYR A 126 -1.00 10.75 -9.10
N TRP A 127 -1.13 10.35 -7.84
CA TRP A 127 -2.43 10.20 -7.18
C TRP A 127 -2.83 11.50 -6.51
N GLU A 128 -3.83 12.17 -7.06
CA GLU A 128 -4.23 13.54 -6.69
C GLU A 128 -4.67 13.68 -5.22
N TRP A 129 -5.20 12.62 -4.61
CA TRP A 129 -5.52 12.64 -3.17
C TRP A 129 -4.26 12.65 -2.30
N THR A 130 -3.21 11.94 -2.68
CA THR A 130 -1.97 11.83 -1.88
C THR A 130 -1.03 13.02 -1.97
N SER A 131 -1.33 13.98 -2.84
CA SER A 131 -0.35 14.96 -3.32
C SER A 131 -0.80 16.42 -3.18
N ASN A 132 -2.02 16.64 -2.69
CA ASN A 132 -2.53 17.98 -2.41
C ASN A 132 -1.92 18.54 -1.11
N ASP A 133 -0.91 19.40 -1.23
CA ASP A 133 -0.11 19.99 -0.13
C ASP A 133 -0.92 20.76 0.93
N LYS A 134 -2.19 21.08 0.65
CA LYS A 134 -3.01 21.95 1.50
C LYS A 134 -3.51 21.29 2.78
N ILE A 135 -3.62 19.96 2.84
CA ILE A 135 -4.10 19.25 4.04
C ILE A 135 -3.31 17.96 4.27
N GLY A 136 -2.39 18.00 5.23
CA GLY A 136 -2.09 16.84 6.07
C GLY A 136 -1.51 15.58 5.43
N ILE A 137 -0.94 15.66 4.22
CA ILE A 137 -0.18 14.57 3.58
C ILE A 137 0.81 13.93 4.56
N ASN A 138 1.52 14.73 5.36
CA ASN A 138 2.48 14.20 6.30
C ASN A 138 1.83 13.45 7.47
N TYR A 139 0.63 13.85 7.90
CA TYR A 139 0.02 13.28 9.11
C TYR A 139 -0.58 11.90 8.86
N TRP A 140 -1.38 11.72 7.80
CA TRP A 140 -2.01 10.42 7.54
C TRP A 140 -0.99 9.39 7.06
N VAL A 141 0.00 9.78 6.24
CA VAL A 141 1.06 8.86 5.78
C VAL A 141 1.97 8.44 6.94
N SER A 142 2.35 9.36 7.82
CA SER A 142 3.15 9.01 9.00
C SER A 142 2.38 8.08 9.93
N LEU A 143 1.09 8.37 10.18
CA LEU A 143 0.24 7.50 10.99
C LEU A 143 0.05 6.12 10.36
N TYR A 144 -0.09 6.06 9.03
CA TYR A 144 -0.14 4.83 8.25
C TYR A 144 1.14 3.99 8.47
N ILE A 145 2.33 4.58 8.33
CA ILE A 145 3.61 3.88 8.53
C ILE A 145 3.74 3.40 9.98
N ILE A 146 3.38 4.23 10.95
CA ILE A 146 3.42 3.89 12.38
C ILE A 146 2.52 2.68 12.67
N ILE A 147 1.28 2.68 12.17
CA ILE A 147 0.32 1.60 12.46
C ILE A 147 0.74 0.30 11.79
N ILE A 148 1.07 0.33 10.50
CA ILE A 148 1.53 -0.88 9.80
C ILE A 148 2.82 -1.41 10.44
N GLY A 149 3.76 -0.52 10.77
CA GLY A 149 5.02 -0.89 11.41
C GLY A 149 4.83 -1.50 12.80
N LEU A 150 3.97 -0.91 13.64
CA LEU A 150 3.66 -1.43 14.96
C LEU A 150 2.97 -2.80 14.89
N LEU A 151 1.98 -2.93 14.00
CA LEU A 151 1.28 -4.20 13.78
C LEU A 151 2.25 -5.27 13.25
N ALA A 152 3.14 -4.93 12.33
CA ALA A 152 4.16 -5.85 11.85
C ALA A 152 5.14 -6.25 12.96
N TYR A 153 5.62 -5.29 13.77
CA TYR A 153 6.56 -5.54 14.85
C TYR A 153 6.02 -6.56 15.86
N ASN A 154 4.77 -6.38 16.30
CA ASN A 154 4.17 -7.17 17.36
C ASN A 154 3.59 -8.51 16.90
N HIS A 155 3.12 -8.61 15.66
CA HIS A 155 2.34 -9.78 15.20
C HIS A 155 3.05 -10.64 14.17
N ILE A 156 4.17 -10.19 13.59
CA ILE A 156 4.96 -10.98 12.64
C ILE A 156 6.19 -11.55 13.34
N ILE A 157 6.51 -12.80 13.02
CA ILE A 157 7.68 -13.48 13.56
C ILE A 157 8.98 -12.85 13.06
N PHE A 158 9.99 -12.83 13.93
CA PHE A 158 11.35 -12.44 13.56
C PHE A 158 11.96 -13.46 12.57
N PRO A 159 12.75 -13.05 11.56
CA PRO A 159 13.21 -11.68 11.27
C PRO A 159 12.28 -10.86 10.35
N TYR A 160 11.15 -11.41 9.93
CA TYR A 160 10.28 -10.80 8.91
C TYR A 160 9.64 -9.49 9.38
N ASN A 161 9.32 -9.38 10.67
CA ASN A 161 8.80 -8.14 11.25
C ASN A 161 9.75 -6.95 11.02
N ILE A 162 11.04 -7.10 11.35
CA ILE A 162 12.06 -6.08 11.15
C ILE A 162 12.26 -5.81 9.66
N GLY A 163 12.31 -6.87 8.83
CA GLY A 163 12.45 -6.73 7.38
C GLY A 163 11.35 -5.87 6.75
N ILE A 164 10.08 -6.10 7.13
CA ILE A 164 8.93 -5.31 6.65
C ILE A 164 9.05 -3.85 7.11
N ILE A 165 9.37 -3.61 8.38
CA ILE A 165 9.49 -2.25 8.93
C ILE A 165 10.60 -1.48 8.21
N LEU A 166 11.77 -2.09 8.03
CA LEU A 166 12.88 -1.48 7.31
C LEU A 166 12.51 -1.18 5.86
N LEU A 167 11.81 -2.09 5.19
CA LEU A 167 11.35 -1.88 3.82
C LEU A 167 10.34 -0.72 3.73
N LEU A 168 9.39 -0.63 4.66
CA LEU A 168 8.43 0.48 4.71
C LEU A 168 9.11 1.82 4.96
N ILE A 169 9.96 1.91 5.99
CA ILE A 169 10.66 3.14 6.36
C ILE A 169 11.64 3.57 5.25
N SER A 170 12.45 2.65 4.73
CA SER A 170 13.40 2.96 3.65
C SER A 170 12.67 3.40 2.39
N SER A 171 11.56 2.76 2.01
CA SER A 171 10.76 3.17 0.84
C SER A 171 10.20 4.59 1.00
N PHE A 172 9.79 4.98 2.22
CA PHE A 172 9.32 6.32 2.52
C PHE A 172 10.46 7.35 2.48
N ILE A 173 11.59 7.09 3.14
CA ILE A 173 12.75 8.00 3.15
C ILE A 173 13.29 8.22 1.73
N ILE A 174 13.49 7.14 0.98
CA ILE A 174 13.98 7.20 -0.41
C ILE A 174 13.01 8.00 -1.29
N SER A 175 11.71 7.80 -1.11
CA SER A 175 10.68 8.57 -1.81
C SER A 175 10.74 10.06 -1.46
N TYR A 176 10.84 10.38 -0.18
CA TYR A 176 10.87 11.76 0.30
C TYR A 176 12.08 12.53 -0.25
N ASN A 177 13.26 11.90 -0.25
CA ASN A 177 14.52 12.54 -0.65
C ASN A 177 14.68 12.67 -2.17
N ASN A 178 14.29 11.66 -2.96
CA ASN A 178 14.62 11.64 -4.40
C ASN A 178 13.58 12.31 -5.31
N TYR A 179 12.35 12.55 -4.84
CA TYR A 179 11.24 12.84 -5.75
C TYR A 179 10.31 13.99 -5.31
N TYR A 180 10.82 14.95 -4.54
CA TYR A 180 10.13 16.20 -4.13
C TYR A 180 8.62 16.04 -3.82
N ARG A 181 8.30 15.93 -2.52
CA ARG A 181 6.94 15.81 -1.95
C ARG A 181 6.25 14.47 -2.23
N ALA A 182 5.40 14.04 -1.29
CA ALA A 182 4.92 12.67 -1.04
C ALA A 182 4.18 11.94 -2.18
N SER A 183 4.02 12.54 -3.36
CA SER A 183 3.44 11.92 -4.55
C SER A 183 4.20 10.68 -5.05
N SER A 184 5.39 10.43 -4.50
CA SER A 184 6.34 9.42 -4.95
C SER A 184 6.43 8.17 -4.06
N THR A 185 5.78 8.12 -2.89
CA THR A 185 5.95 6.99 -1.95
C THR A 185 5.38 5.71 -2.53
N GLY A 186 4.20 5.80 -3.14
CA GLY A 186 3.63 4.70 -3.91
C GLY A 186 4.47 4.25 -5.12
N ARG A 187 5.44 5.06 -5.59
CA ARG A 187 6.31 4.67 -6.73
C ARG A 187 7.31 3.61 -6.30
N MET A 188 7.94 3.79 -5.14
CA MET A 188 8.86 2.81 -4.57
C MET A 188 8.15 1.51 -4.23
N TRP A 189 6.88 1.63 -3.86
CA TRP A 189 6.03 0.48 -3.54
C TRP A 189 5.75 -0.36 -4.77
N CYS A 190 5.33 0.25 -5.88
CA CYS A 190 5.18 -0.49 -7.14
C CYS A 190 6.48 -1.18 -7.59
N LYS A 191 7.62 -0.49 -7.46
CA LYS A 191 8.90 -0.97 -8.01
C LYS A 191 9.53 -2.08 -7.18
N ASN A 192 9.57 -1.94 -5.87
CA ASN A 192 10.43 -2.76 -5.02
C ASN A 192 9.65 -3.78 -4.20
N ILE A 193 8.43 -3.45 -3.78
CA ILE A 193 7.71 -4.23 -2.76
C ILE A 193 7.28 -5.60 -3.29
N PRO A 194 6.66 -5.73 -4.47
CA PRO A 194 6.25 -7.05 -4.98
C PRO A 194 7.42 -7.99 -5.25
N TYR A 195 8.56 -7.44 -5.70
CA TYR A 195 9.77 -8.24 -5.90
C TYR A 195 10.39 -8.66 -4.57
N ALA A 196 10.43 -7.78 -3.58
CA ALA A 196 10.90 -8.10 -2.23
C ALA A 196 10.06 -9.21 -1.60
N TYR A 197 8.72 -9.15 -1.73
CA TYR A 197 7.84 -10.21 -1.24
C TYR A 197 7.95 -11.50 -2.05
N PHE A 198 8.10 -11.43 -3.37
CA PHE A 198 8.32 -12.62 -4.19
C PHE A 198 9.62 -13.34 -3.80
N ILE A 199 10.73 -12.61 -3.71
CA ILE A 199 12.03 -13.15 -3.30
C ILE A 199 11.95 -13.73 -1.88
N SER A 200 11.37 -12.97 -0.94
CA SER A 200 11.21 -13.43 0.45
C SER A 200 10.36 -14.69 0.54
N GLY A 201 9.21 -14.71 -0.15
CA GLY A 201 8.32 -15.87 -0.22
C GLY A 201 9.01 -17.08 -0.83
N LEU A 202 9.82 -16.90 -1.86
CA LEU A 202 10.59 -17.98 -2.49
C LEU A 202 11.64 -18.57 -1.54
N PHE A 203 12.40 -17.73 -0.82
CA PHE A 203 13.35 -18.21 0.19
C PHE A 203 12.67 -18.98 1.33
N ILE A 204 11.53 -18.46 1.83
CA ILE A 204 10.76 -19.10 2.89
C ILE A 204 10.22 -20.45 2.42
N PHE A 205 9.63 -20.47 1.23
CA PHE A 205 9.08 -21.69 0.64
C PHE A 205 10.17 -22.76 0.47
N ILE A 206 11.33 -22.40 -0.08
CA ILE A 206 12.46 -23.32 -0.23
C ILE A 206 12.92 -23.83 1.15
N TYR A 207 13.08 -22.95 2.14
CA TYR A 207 13.50 -23.36 3.47
C TYR A 207 12.49 -24.30 4.14
N SER A 208 11.19 -24.12 3.89
CA SER A 208 10.14 -24.99 4.45
C SER A 208 10.09 -26.40 3.84
N LEU A 209 10.82 -26.65 2.75
CA LEU A 209 10.92 -27.97 2.11
C LEU A 209 12.04 -28.85 2.69
N PHE A 210 12.93 -28.29 3.52
CA PHE A 210 14.03 -28.99 4.18
C PHE A 210 13.76 -29.16 5.67
#